data_AF-A0A1W2H208-F1
#
_entry.id   AF-A0A1W2H208-F1
#
_cell.length_a   1.000
_cell.length_b   1.000
_cell.length_c   1.000
_cell.angle_alpha   90.00
_cell.angle_beta   90.00
_cell.angle_gamma   90.00
#
_symmetry.space_group_name_H-M   'P 1'
#
loop_
_entity.id
_entity.type
_entity.pdbx_description
1 polymer ?
#
loop_
_entity_poly.entity_id
_entity_poly.type
_entity_poly.pdbx_seq_one_letter_code
_entity_poly.pdbx_strand_id
1 'polypeptide(L)'
;MSSNNVFKTILVVQTIGLLIYTFIAYQIEGPDLFGVFINNIKSLNWSGQFNLDFLCYLTLSGFWIMWRNQFTTKSIILGAVAMVLGIVIFAPYLLWLTNKENGDLKRVLVGNR
;
A
#
# COMPACT_ATOMS: atom_id res chain seq x y z
N MET A 1 13.59 -15.38 -16.02
CA MET A 1 13.35 -14.84 -14.66
C MET A 1 12.45 -15.80 -13.91
N SER A 2 12.71 -16.12 -12.64
CA SER A 2 11.73 -16.86 -11.83
C SER A 2 10.51 -15.98 -11.56
N SER A 3 9.32 -16.56 -11.35
CA SER A 3 8.09 -15.80 -11.05
C SER A 3 8.26 -14.85 -9.85
N ASN A 4 9.04 -15.26 -8.85
CA ASN A 4 9.37 -14.44 -7.70
C ASN A 4 10.18 -13.18 -8.07
N ASN A 5 11.06 -13.25 -9.08
CA ASN A 5 11.82 -12.09 -9.51
C ASN A 5 10.92 -11.07 -10.23
N VAL A 6 9.98 -11.54 -11.05
CA VAL A 6 8.98 -10.66 -11.71
C VAL A 6 8.12 -9.94 -10.67
N PHE A 7 7.64 -10.68 -9.66
CA PHE A 7 6.86 -10.09 -8.56
C PHE A 7 7.65 -9.00 -7.82
N LYS A 8 8.89 -9.28 -7.42
CA LYS A 8 9.75 -8.29 -6.76
C LYS A 8 9.99 -7.04 -7.63
N THR A 9 10.21 -7.22 -8.93
CA THR A 9 10.36 -6.09 -9.86
C THR A 9 9.12 -5.21 -9.87
N ILE A 10 7.92 -5.78 -9.93
CA ILE A 10 6.67 -5.02 -9.90
C ILE A 10 6.55 -4.20 -8.60
N LEU A 11 6.87 -4.80 -7.45
CA LEU A 11 6.82 -4.10 -6.15
C LEU A 11 7.76 -2.89 -6.12
N VAL A 12 8.98 -3.04 -6.65
CA VAL A 12 9.96 -1.95 -6.75
C VAL A 12 9.46 -0.85 -7.69
N VAL A 13 8.97 -1.22 -8.88
CA VAL A 13 8.46 -0.27 -9.88
C VAL A 13 7.27 0.52 -9.32
N GLN A 14 6.31 -0.14 -8.66
CA GLN A 14 5.16 0.55 -8.05
C GLN A 14 5.59 1.51 -6.94
N THR A 15 6.54 1.10 -6.09
CA THR A 15 7.05 1.95 -5.00
C THR A 15 7.72 3.20 -5.54
N ILE A 16 8.70 3.03 -6.45
CA ILE A 16 9.47 4.14 -7.00
C ILE A 16 8.59 5.03 -7.88
N GLY A 17 7.78 4.41 -8.75
CA GLY A 17 6.88 5.13 -9.65
C GLY A 17 5.91 6.00 -8.89
N LEU A 18 5.27 5.48 -7.83
CA LEU A 18 4.35 6.30 -7.05
C LEU A 18 5.06 7.35 -6.21
N LEU A 19 6.24 7.06 -5.63
CA LEU A 19 7.03 8.09 -4.92
C LEU A 19 7.35 9.29 -5.82
N ILE A 20 7.78 9.04 -7.06
CA ILE A 20 8.07 10.09 -8.04
C ILE A 20 6.78 10.86 -8.37
N TYR A 21 5.68 10.16 -8.65
CA TYR A 21 4.41 10.80 -8.96
C TYR A 21 3.89 11.66 -7.80
N THR A 22 3.94 11.15 -6.57
CA THR A 22 3.56 11.87 -5.36
C THR A 22 4.42 13.11 -5.16
N PHE A 23 5.73 13.03 -5.39
CA PHE A 23 6.62 14.19 -5.31
C PHE A 23 6.23 15.26 -6.32
N ILE A 24 5.97 14.89 -7.57
CA ILE A 24 5.53 15.84 -8.61
C ILE A 24 4.18 16.47 -8.22
N ALA A 25 3.20 15.66 -7.80
CA ALA A 25 1.89 16.14 -7.38
C ALA A 25 2.01 17.13 -6.19
N TYR A 26 2.87 16.84 -5.22
CA TYR A 26 3.15 17.74 -4.10
C TYR A 26 3.72 19.09 -4.56
N GLN A 27 4.61 19.10 -5.55
CA GLN A 27 5.16 20.35 -6.07
C GLN A 27 4.11 21.20 -6.83
N ILE A 28 3.11 20.56 -7.43
CA ILE A 28 2.08 21.23 -8.24
C ILE A 28 0.88 21.69 -7.38
N GLU A 29 0.36 20.79 -6.56
CA GLU A 29 -0.90 20.97 -5.80
C GLU A 29 -0.66 21.37 -4.32
N GLY A 30 0.59 21.28 -3.86
CA GLY A 30 0.96 21.52 -2.47
C GLY A 30 0.76 20.33 -1.54
N PRO A 31 0.82 20.55 -0.21
CA PRO A 31 0.85 19.48 0.79
C PRO A 31 -0.51 18.91 1.18
N ASP A 32 -1.63 19.47 0.71
CA ASP A 32 -2.99 19.15 1.20
C ASP A 32 -3.56 17.85 0.62
N LEU A 33 -2.85 16.74 0.85
CA LEU A 33 -3.24 15.41 0.39
C LEU A 33 -4.64 15.02 0.89
N PHE A 34 -4.93 15.26 2.17
CA PHE A 34 -6.19 14.85 2.79
C PHE A 34 -7.37 15.66 2.28
N GLY A 35 -7.21 16.99 2.14
CA GLY A 35 -8.25 17.84 1.56
C GLY A 35 -8.59 17.44 0.13
N VAL A 36 -7.57 17.26 -0.72
CA VAL A 36 -7.75 16.79 -2.11
C VAL A 36 -8.47 15.45 -2.17
N PHE A 37 -8.03 14.47 -1.36
CA PHE A 37 -8.61 13.12 -1.35
C PHE A 37 -10.08 13.12 -0.90
N ILE A 38 -10.40 13.83 0.20
CA ILE A 38 -11.76 13.90 0.73
C ILE A 38 -12.69 14.64 -0.24
N ASN A 39 -12.22 15.73 -0.86
CA ASN A 39 -13.00 16.48 -1.84
C ASN A 39 -13.31 15.63 -3.08
N ASN A 40 -12.35 14.84 -3.56
CA ASN A 40 -12.58 13.89 -4.64
C ASN A 40 -13.68 12.89 -4.28
N ILE A 41 -13.62 12.24 -3.11
CA ILE A 41 -14.66 11.30 -2.67
C ILE A 41 -16.05 11.95 -2.66
N LYS A 42 -16.15 13.17 -2.12
CA LYS A 42 -17.41 13.92 -2.02
C LYS A 42 -17.98 14.35 -3.37
N SER A 43 -17.19 14.33 -4.44
CA SER A 43 -17.62 14.80 -5.76
C SER A 43 -18.65 13.90 -6.45
N LEU A 44 -18.85 12.67 -5.97
CA LEU A 44 -19.86 11.71 -6.46
C LEU A 44 -19.87 11.51 -7.99
N ASN A 45 -18.70 11.60 -8.61
CA ASN A 45 -18.46 11.30 -10.02
C ASN A 45 -17.43 10.16 -10.16
N TRP A 46 -16.91 9.91 -11.37
CA TRP A 46 -15.88 8.90 -11.58
C TRP A 46 -14.63 9.09 -10.71
N SER A 47 -14.16 10.34 -10.51
CA SER A 47 -13.05 10.63 -9.58
C SER A 47 -13.43 10.20 -8.16
N GLY A 48 -14.62 10.56 -7.68
CA GLY A 48 -15.10 10.15 -6.36
C GLY A 48 -15.21 8.63 -6.19
N GLN A 49 -15.72 7.94 -7.22
CA GLN A 49 -15.82 6.48 -7.20
C GLN A 49 -14.43 5.83 -7.11
N PHE A 50 -13.45 6.26 -7.92
CA PHE A 50 -12.08 5.72 -7.87
C PHE A 50 -11.37 6.01 -6.54
N ASN A 51 -11.57 7.20 -5.95
CA ASN A 51 -10.96 7.52 -4.65
C ASN A 51 -11.59 6.70 -3.51
N LEU A 52 -12.92 6.47 -3.55
CA LEU A 52 -13.58 5.61 -2.57
C LEU A 52 -13.15 4.14 -2.72
N ASP A 53 -13.06 3.63 -3.96
CA ASP A 53 -12.55 2.29 -4.22
C ASP A 53 -11.10 2.13 -3.72
N PHE A 54 -10.25 3.12 -4.00
CA PHE A 54 -8.88 3.14 -3.48
C PHE A 54 -8.84 3.13 -1.95
N LEU A 55 -9.69 3.90 -1.27
CA LEU A 55 -9.81 3.86 0.20
C LEU A 55 -10.18 2.47 0.73
N CYS A 56 -11.05 1.73 0.03
CA CYS A 56 -11.38 0.35 0.39
C CYS A 56 -10.16 -0.56 0.31
N TYR A 57 -9.36 -0.45 -0.77
CA TYR A 57 -8.10 -1.20 -0.90
C TYR A 57 -7.06 -0.80 0.15
N LEU A 58 -6.92 0.48 0.48
CA LEU A 58 -6.05 0.97 1.56
C LEU A 58 -6.44 0.38 2.91
N THR A 59 -7.74 0.41 3.21
CA THR A 59 -8.30 -0.15 4.43
C THR A 59 -8.02 -1.65 4.51
N LEU A 60 -8.37 -2.40 3.46
CA LEU A 60 -8.19 -3.85 3.44
C LEU A 60 -6.71 -4.26 3.53
N SER A 61 -5.81 -3.56 2.83
CA SER A 61 -4.37 -3.84 2.87
C SER A 61 -3.75 -3.54 4.24
N GLY A 62 -4.13 -2.43 4.88
CA GLY A 62 -3.72 -2.12 6.25
C GLY A 62 -4.21 -3.17 7.24
N PHE A 63 -5.49 -3.55 7.18
CA PHE A 63 -6.03 -4.63 8.02
C PHE A 63 -5.37 -5.97 7.73
N TRP A 64 -5.03 -6.28 6.48
CA TRP A 64 -4.28 -7.48 6.15
C TRP A 64 -2.90 -7.48 6.81
N ILE A 65 -2.18 -6.36 6.84
CA ILE A 65 -0.91 -6.25 7.59
C ILE A 65 -1.16 -6.55 9.07
N MET A 66 -2.16 -5.93 9.68
CA MET A 66 -2.45 -6.14 11.11
C MET A 66 -2.82 -7.60 11.38
N TRP A 67 -3.79 -8.13 10.64
CA TRP A 67 -4.25 -9.51 10.75
C TRP A 67 -3.09 -10.49 10.54
N ARG A 68 -2.35 -10.38 9.44
CA ARG A 68 -1.21 -11.26 9.14
C ARG A 68 -0.20 -11.30 10.29
N ASN A 69 0.06 -10.17 10.95
CA ASN A 69 1.01 -10.06 12.05
C ASN A 69 0.34 -10.08 13.44
N GLN A 70 -0.79 -10.78 13.56
CA GLN A 70 -1.47 -11.09 14.82
C GLN A 70 -1.89 -9.86 15.63
N PHE A 71 -2.15 -8.72 14.97
CA PHE A 71 -2.53 -7.47 15.61
C PHE A 71 -1.56 -7.03 16.73
N THR A 72 -0.28 -7.37 16.62
CA THR A 72 0.76 -6.83 17.51
C THR A 72 0.83 -5.31 17.41
N THR A 73 1.25 -4.60 18.45
CA THR A 73 1.36 -3.13 18.46
C THR A 73 2.14 -2.60 17.25
N LYS A 74 3.26 -3.26 16.89
CA LYS A 74 4.06 -2.90 15.71
C LYS A 74 3.26 -3.02 14.41
N SER A 75 2.45 -4.07 14.27
CA SER A 75 1.62 -4.28 13.08
C SER A 75 0.44 -3.32 12.97
N ILE A 76 -0.13 -2.90 14.10
CA ILE A 76 -1.18 -1.87 14.14
C ILE A 76 -0.61 -0.55 13.64
N ILE A 77 0.55 -0.14 14.15
CA ILE A 77 1.23 1.08 13.69
C ILE A 77 1.55 0.97 12.19
N LEU A 78 2.17 -0.14 11.75
CA LEU A 78 2.52 -0.32 10.34
C LEU A 78 1.29 -0.34 9.42
N GLY A 79 0.22 -1.03 9.83
CA GLY A 79 -1.03 -1.10 9.08
C GLY A 79 -1.71 0.27 8.97
N ALA A 80 -1.74 1.06 10.06
CA ALA A 80 -2.29 2.41 10.05
C ALA A 80 -1.49 3.34 9.13
N VAL A 81 -0.15 3.26 9.16
CA VAL A 81 0.72 4.01 8.24
C VAL A 81 0.49 3.58 6.79
N ALA A 82 0.30 2.28 6.54
CA ALA A 82 -0.01 1.76 5.20
C ALA A 82 -1.39 2.23 4.68
N MET A 83 -2.38 2.42 5.55
CA MET A 83 -3.68 2.98 5.15
C MET A 83 -3.58 4.42 4.64
N VAL A 84 -2.55 5.17 5.05
CA VAL A 84 -2.33 6.56 4.60
C VAL A 84 -1.42 6.62 3.39
N LEU A 85 -0.31 5.89 3.42
CA LEU A 85 0.74 5.97 2.39
C LEU A 85 0.59 4.92 1.28
N GLY A 86 -0.37 3.99 1.43
CA GLY A 86 -0.73 3.01 0.43
C GLY A 86 0.42 2.14 -0.05
N ILE A 87 0.52 2.01 -1.38
CA ILE A 87 1.47 1.10 -2.03
C ILE A 87 2.94 1.44 -1.71
N VAL A 88 3.26 2.70 -1.36
CA VAL A 88 4.61 3.10 -0.94
C VAL A 88 5.05 2.38 0.33
N ILE A 89 4.12 1.94 1.17
CA ILE A 89 4.42 1.11 2.35
C ILE A 89 4.13 -0.37 2.08
N PHE A 90 3.00 -0.65 1.41
CA PHE A 90 2.55 -2.02 1.20
C PHE A 90 3.49 -2.82 0.29
N ALA A 91 4.00 -2.24 -0.80
CA ALA A 91 4.89 -2.95 -1.73
C ALA A 91 6.28 -3.24 -1.12
N PRO A 92 6.98 -2.30 -0.44
CA PRO A 92 8.21 -2.62 0.27
C PRO A 92 8.02 -3.65 1.38
N TYR A 93 6.87 -3.60 2.06
CA TYR A 93 6.51 -4.61 3.07
C TYR A 93 6.39 -6.01 2.45
N LEU A 94 5.70 -6.16 1.32
CA LEU A 94 5.62 -7.42 0.58
C LEU A 94 6.97 -7.87 0.04
N LEU A 95 7.82 -6.94 -0.41
CA LEU A 95 9.17 -7.23 -0.88
C LEU A 95 10.03 -7.80 0.25
N TRP A 96 9.98 -7.16 1.42
CA TRP A 96 10.64 -7.64 2.63
C TRP A 96 10.14 -9.02 3.04
N LEU A 97 8.82 -9.25 3.04
CA LEU A 97 8.24 -10.56 3.35
C LEU A 97 8.70 -11.64 2.38
N THR A 98 8.70 -11.34 1.08
CA THR A 98 9.12 -12.30 0.05
C THR A 98 10.58 -12.71 0.24
N ASN A 99 11.44 -11.79 0.67
CA ASN A 99 12.83 -12.10 1.00
C ASN A 99 12.93 -12.89 2.31
N LYS A 100 12.20 -12.47 3.35
CA LYS A 100 12.20 -13.12 4.67
C LYS A 100 11.75 -14.58 4.61
N GLU A 101 10.71 -14.86 3.83
CA GLU A 101 10.13 -16.19 3.72
C GLU A 101 10.74 -17.02 2.57
N ASN A 102 11.89 -16.59 2.02
CA ASN A 102 12.58 -17.27 0.91
C ASN A 102 11.69 -17.55 -0.31
N GLY A 103 10.72 -16.67 -0.58
CA GLY A 103 9.77 -16.82 -1.68
C GLY A 103 8.60 -17.78 -1.43
N ASP A 104 8.41 -18.29 -0.21
CA ASP A 104 7.21 -19.04 0.17
C ASP A 104 5.99 -18.11 0.24
N LEU A 105 5.21 -18.08 -0.84
CA LEU A 105 4.06 -17.20 -0.96
C LEU A 105 2.94 -17.52 0.04
N LYS A 106 2.84 -18.76 0.51
CA LYS A 106 1.84 -19.10 1.54
C LYS A 106 2.20 -18.37 2.83
N ARG A 107 3.45 -18.47 3.27
CA ARG A 107 3.93 -17.71 4.44
C ARG A 107 3.86 -16.21 4.23
N VAL A 108 4.15 -15.71 3.02
CA VAL A 108 3.97 -14.28 2.70
C VAL A 108 2.51 -13.85 2.85
N LEU A 109 1.53 -14.65 2.44
CA LEU A 109 0.12 -14.26 2.47
C LEU A 109 -0.52 -14.38 3.86
N VAL A 110 -0.27 -15.48 4.59
CA VAL A 110 -1.00 -15.77 5.85
C VAL A 110 -0.14 -15.65 7.12
N GLY A 111 1.18 -15.49 6.97
CA GLY A 111 2.12 -15.52 8.08
C GLY A 111 2.33 -16.93 8.60
N ASN A 112 2.54 -17.07 9.92
CA ASN A 112 2.75 -18.36 10.59
C ASN A 112 1.41 -19.05 10.97
N ARG A 113 0.39 -18.90 10.13
CA ARG A 113 -0.93 -19.50 10.31
C ARG A 113 -1.12 -20.74 9.44
#